data_AF-A0A2A2LN20-F1
#
_entry.id   AF-A0A2A2LN20-F1
#
_cell.length_a   1.000
_cell.length_b   1.000
_cell.length_c   1.000
_cell.angle_alpha   90.00
_cell.angle_beta   90.00
_cell.angle_gamma   90.00
#
_symmetry.space_group_name_H-M   'P 1'
#
loop_
_entity.id
_entity.type
_entity.pdbx_description
1 polymer ?
#
loop_
_entity_poly.entity_id
_entity_poly.type
_entity_poly.pdbx_seq_one_letter_code
_entity_poly.pdbx_strand_id
1 'polypeptide(L)'
;MINNLPSEIVLKICHHVDFEEVYQLAWTNRKMMSIVRRNVPMALMPVLDMSSINISPISHKNNIYLIKADFTFAISYDSVAVIVQIRDHKEIKSSENEDLKNIRDFHKYYRYRRDLELKDQSVESWEFYVANNGNVPVLELRWFFAKTNIDGISINRCDRYQLWKLLDAIDSTCVNIRRKSLECGKYLQFELEDVAKIGKSKFMQNGISYIRVETCPHPIETLNIPNLKDTSWSICKLDNENLMNKLIQAASGYVSVDKGKIKIFEFIEASDKNQSRNFKNFLRFSKIKTNEFYMSDIRNVEGVWSWDAFNTMLDGLKKDEITYTVSDQSDENNPQLVSKSYRIKTPNKEWSISLELETDQLDDPEISPKFQITINDQTREEPEQDQQPQEQQQNQDEAPQPEQGQEQGQENQEQRNIQPEHNQNQPREDEIIVERLQQQNENEQAPNENRFLDYFLQVITFLSRN
;
A
#
# COMPACT_ATOMS: atom_id res chain seq x y z
N MET A 1 6.72 23.03 38.53
CA MET A 1 5.56 23.90 38.21
C MET A 1 4.24 23.13 38.12
N ILE A 2 4.17 22.00 37.40
CA ILE A 2 2.93 21.20 37.23
C ILE A 2 2.35 20.65 38.55
N ASN A 3 3.19 20.30 39.53
CA ASN A 3 2.75 19.68 40.80
C ASN A 3 1.78 20.56 41.63
N ASN A 4 1.87 21.88 41.48
CA ASN A 4 1.04 22.86 42.20
C ASN A 4 -0.25 23.21 41.46
N LEU A 5 -0.48 22.66 40.25
CA LEU A 5 -1.71 22.92 39.51
C LEU A 5 -2.92 22.27 40.22
N PRO A 6 -4.08 22.94 40.24
CA PRO A 6 -5.34 22.34 40.64
C PRO A 6 -5.66 21.09 39.80
N SER A 7 -6.35 20.11 40.39
CA SER A 7 -6.68 18.85 39.72
C SER A 7 -7.50 19.07 38.45
N GLU A 8 -8.33 20.11 38.41
CA GLU A 8 -9.16 20.49 37.27
C GLU A 8 -8.32 20.95 36.08
N ILE A 9 -7.21 21.66 36.34
CA ILE A 9 -6.29 22.11 35.28
C ILE A 9 -5.50 20.92 34.75
N VAL A 10 -5.04 20.03 35.63
CA VAL A 10 -4.36 18.78 35.24
C VAL A 10 -5.29 17.94 34.36
N LEU A 11 -6.57 17.82 34.72
CA LEU A 11 -7.54 17.08 33.91
C LEU A 11 -7.75 17.72 32.55
N LYS A 12 -7.84 19.04 32.47
CA LYS A 12 -7.89 19.74 31.17
C LYS A 12 -6.66 19.43 30.33
N ILE A 13 -5.46 19.44 30.93
CA ILE A 13 -4.23 19.05 30.23
C ILE A 13 -4.34 17.62 29.71
N CYS A 14 -4.75 16.66 30.55
CA CYS A 14 -4.91 15.27 30.13
C CYS A 14 -5.89 15.05 28.97
N HIS A 15 -6.87 15.95 28.78
CA HIS A 15 -7.80 15.88 27.65
C HIS A 15 -7.24 16.55 26.37
N HIS A 16 -6.11 17.23 26.44
CA HIS A 16 -5.49 17.97 25.34
C HIS A 16 -4.13 17.43 24.89
N VAL A 17 -3.58 16.48 25.64
CA VAL A 17 -2.29 15.83 25.39
C VAL A 17 -2.52 14.36 25.03
N ASP A 18 -1.57 13.73 24.34
CA ASP A 18 -1.74 12.34 23.92
C ASP A 18 -1.63 11.36 25.11
N PHE A 19 -2.02 10.10 24.90
CA PHE A 19 -1.99 9.12 25.98
C PHE A 19 -0.58 8.77 26.47
N GLU A 20 0.46 9.04 25.69
CA GLU A 20 1.85 8.82 26.11
C GLU A 20 2.28 9.96 27.04
N GLU A 21 1.98 11.20 26.70
CA GLU A 21 2.18 12.38 27.54
C GLU A 21 1.38 12.27 28.85
N VAL A 22 0.13 11.78 28.81
CA VAL A 22 -0.65 11.49 30.02
C VAL A 22 0.00 10.38 30.84
N TYR A 23 0.55 9.34 30.20
CA TYR A 23 1.26 8.26 30.89
C TYR A 23 2.50 8.80 31.60
N GLN A 24 3.35 9.57 30.92
CA GLN A 24 4.53 10.22 31.49
C GLN A 24 4.14 11.15 32.65
N LEU A 25 3.09 11.95 32.47
CA LEU A 25 2.54 12.84 33.51
C LEU A 25 2.12 12.06 34.76
N ALA A 26 1.47 10.90 34.59
CA ALA A 26 1.03 10.06 35.70
C ALA A 26 2.21 9.62 36.59
N TRP A 27 3.37 9.33 35.99
CA TRP A 27 4.57 8.87 36.70
C TRP A 27 5.39 9.99 37.35
N THR A 28 5.03 11.26 37.14
CA THR A 28 5.77 12.38 37.75
C THR A 28 5.63 12.46 39.28
N ASN A 29 4.45 12.15 39.83
CA ASN A 29 4.21 12.09 41.29
C ASN A 29 2.89 11.39 41.65
N ARG A 30 2.70 11.07 42.93
CA ARG A 30 1.51 10.37 43.45
C ARG A 30 0.18 11.10 43.19
N LYS A 31 0.17 12.44 43.23
CA LYS A 31 -1.03 13.24 42.96
C LYS A 31 -1.44 13.08 41.50
N MET A 32 -0.50 13.21 40.56
CA MET A 32 -0.76 13.01 39.12
C MET A 32 -1.19 11.58 38.83
N MET A 33 -0.51 10.59 39.40
CA MET A 33 -0.91 9.18 39.28
C MET A 33 -2.36 8.95 39.76
N SER A 34 -2.74 9.55 40.88
CA SER A 34 -4.10 9.43 41.41
C SER A 34 -5.13 10.10 40.51
N ILE A 35 -4.83 11.30 40.00
CA ILE A 35 -5.69 12.03 39.06
C ILE A 35 -5.88 11.22 37.77
N VAL A 36 -4.79 10.77 37.15
CA VAL A 36 -4.82 9.99 35.91
C VAL A 36 -5.52 8.65 36.12
N ARG A 37 -5.16 7.88 37.16
CA ARG A 37 -5.81 6.58 37.43
C ARG A 37 -7.31 6.71 37.63
N ARG A 38 -7.78 7.80 38.25
CA ARG A 38 -9.22 8.01 38.51
C ARG A 38 -9.99 8.50 37.30
N ASN A 39 -9.39 9.35 36.47
CA ASN A 39 -10.12 10.09 35.43
C ASN A 39 -9.75 9.69 34.00
N VAL A 40 -8.52 9.21 33.78
CA VAL A 40 -8.01 8.77 32.48
C VAL A 40 -7.28 7.42 32.63
N PRO A 41 -7.92 6.37 33.19
CA PRO A 41 -7.27 5.09 33.46
C PRO A 41 -6.72 4.41 32.20
N MET A 42 -7.28 4.73 31.03
CA MET A 42 -6.82 4.25 29.74
C MET A 42 -5.39 4.64 29.42
N ALA A 43 -4.93 5.82 29.89
CA ALA A 43 -3.55 6.24 29.70
C ALA A 43 -2.55 5.26 30.31
N LEU A 44 -2.97 4.53 31.35
CA LEU A 44 -2.14 3.58 32.09
C LEU A 44 -2.23 2.14 31.55
N MET A 45 -3.02 1.91 30.50
CA MET A 45 -3.08 0.60 29.85
C MET A 45 -1.82 0.34 29.04
N PRO A 46 -1.35 -0.92 28.98
CA PRO A 46 -0.18 -1.26 28.18
C PRO A 46 -0.48 -0.99 26.70
N VAL A 47 0.57 -0.63 25.97
CA VAL A 47 0.48 -0.51 24.52
C VAL A 47 0.33 -1.90 23.91
N LEU A 48 -0.52 -2.01 22.90
CA LEU A 48 -0.67 -3.20 22.07
C LEU A 48 0.33 -3.11 20.92
N ASP A 49 1.23 -4.08 20.83
CA ASP A 49 2.19 -4.15 19.73
C ASP A 49 1.69 -5.13 18.66
N MET A 50 1.46 -4.58 17.46
CA MET A 50 0.91 -5.28 16.29
C MET A 50 1.95 -5.29 15.15
N SER A 51 2.24 -6.48 14.61
CA SER A 51 3.12 -6.62 13.46
C SER A 51 2.41 -6.22 12.15
N SER A 52 1.12 -6.53 12.04
CA SER A 52 0.33 -6.28 10.85
C SER A 52 -1.14 -6.04 11.21
N ILE A 53 -1.79 -5.11 10.50
CA ILE A 53 -3.24 -4.88 10.59
C ILE A 53 -3.80 -4.78 9.17
N ASN A 54 -4.84 -5.57 8.89
CA ASN A 54 -5.65 -5.47 7.69
C ASN A 54 -7.04 -4.96 8.04
N ILE A 55 -7.47 -3.86 7.42
CA ILE A 55 -8.79 -3.25 7.64
C ILE A 55 -9.63 -3.39 6.38
N SER A 56 -10.86 -3.83 6.50
CA SER A 56 -11.82 -3.83 5.40
C SER A 56 -13.23 -3.43 5.88
N PRO A 57 -14.03 -2.75 5.05
CA PRO A 57 -15.38 -2.38 5.42
C PRO A 57 -16.29 -3.61 5.43
N ILE A 58 -17.32 -3.58 6.27
CA ILE A 58 -18.41 -4.56 6.22
C ILE A 58 -19.48 -4.01 5.29
N SER A 59 -19.74 -4.71 4.17
CA SER A 59 -20.42 -4.29 2.92
C SER A 59 -21.74 -3.51 3.02
N HIS A 60 -22.38 -3.43 4.18
CA HIS A 60 -23.67 -2.76 4.38
C HIS A 60 -23.62 -1.58 5.37
N LYS A 61 -22.50 -1.35 6.04
CA LYS A 61 -22.38 -0.36 7.12
C LYS A 61 -21.16 0.52 6.93
N ASN A 62 -21.38 1.77 6.56
CA ASN A 62 -20.31 2.71 6.19
C ASN A 62 -19.39 3.13 7.34
N ASN A 63 -19.66 2.69 8.57
CA ASN A 63 -18.87 3.01 9.76
C ASN A 63 -18.41 1.77 10.53
N ILE A 64 -18.63 0.56 10.00
CA ILE A 64 -18.18 -0.68 10.62
C ILE A 64 -17.16 -1.38 9.72
N TYR A 65 -16.04 -1.75 10.31
CA TYR A 65 -14.92 -2.38 9.63
C TYR A 65 -14.55 -3.66 10.37
N LEU A 66 -14.02 -4.61 9.62
CA LEU A 66 -13.33 -5.77 10.14
C LEU A 66 -11.84 -5.44 10.20
N ILE A 67 -11.22 -5.66 11.35
CA ILE A 67 -9.78 -5.64 11.54
C ILE A 67 -9.30 -7.08 11.71
N LYS A 68 -8.35 -7.51 10.89
CA LYS A 68 -7.51 -8.68 11.15
C LYS A 68 -6.15 -8.18 11.64
N ALA A 69 -5.77 -8.53 12.86
CA ALA A 69 -4.56 -8.03 13.50
C ALA A 69 -3.62 -9.18 13.89
N ASP A 70 -2.35 -9.03 13.52
CA ASP A 70 -1.28 -9.93 13.91
C ASP A 70 -0.46 -9.30 15.04
N PHE A 71 -0.21 -10.07 16.09
CA PHE A 71 0.53 -9.58 17.25
C PHE A 71 2.03 -9.75 17.05
N THR A 72 2.84 -8.79 17.50
CA THR A 72 4.30 -8.83 17.32
C THR A 72 4.97 -10.00 18.04
N PHE A 73 4.37 -10.47 19.15
CA PHE A 73 4.91 -11.60 19.91
C PHE A 73 4.44 -12.96 19.38
N ALA A 74 3.49 -12.99 18.43
CA ALA A 74 2.87 -14.23 18.02
C ALA A 74 3.89 -15.09 17.26
N ILE A 75 4.09 -16.31 17.74
CA ILE A 75 4.81 -17.39 17.08
C ILE A 75 3.83 -18.14 16.16
N SER A 76 2.54 -18.16 16.51
CA SER A 76 1.48 -18.65 15.62
C SER A 76 1.09 -17.60 14.58
N TYR A 77 0.82 -18.03 13.34
CA TYR A 77 0.39 -17.17 12.23
C TYR A 77 -1.11 -16.77 12.31
N ASP A 78 -1.80 -17.08 13.41
CA ASP A 78 -3.24 -16.91 13.50
C ASP A 78 -3.61 -15.45 13.79
N SER A 79 -4.05 -14.73 12.76
CA SER A 79 -4.56 -13.37 12.90
C SER A 79 -5.78 -13.30 13.83
N VAL A 80 -5.90 -12.25 14.63
CA VAL A 80 -7.12 -11.98 15.42
C VAL A 80 -8.07 -11.13 14.60
N ALA A 81 -9.30 -11.62 14.40
CA ALA A 81 -10.38 -10.85 13.82
C ALA A 81 -11.14 -10.07 14.91
N VAL A 82 -11.34 -8.77 14.70
CA VAL A 82 -12.19 -7.92 15.55
C VAL A 82 -13.06 -7.00 14.71
N ILE A 83 -14.29 -6.79 15.16
CA ILE A 83 -15.19 -5.80 14.55
C ILE A 83 -14.94 -4.46 15.21
N VAL A 84 -14.71 -3.44 14.40
CA VAL A 84 -14.54 -2.06 14.86
C VAL A 84 -15.60 -1.14 14.27
N GLN A 85 -15.99 -0.13 15.04
CA GLN A 85 -16.95 0.88 14.62
C GLN A 85 -16.39 2.29 14.83
N ILE A 86 -16.65 3.14 13.84
CA ILE A 86 -16.44 4.59 13.93
C ILE A 86 -17.75 5.21 14.42
N ARG A 87 -17.73 5.74 15.63
CA ARG A 87 -18.90 6.38 16.25
C ARG A 87 -18.91 7.88 15.98
N ASP A 88 -20.10 8.42 15.73
CA ASP A 88 -20.28 9.87 15.65
C ASP A 88 -20.33 10.48 17.06
N HIS A 89 -20.16 11.81 17.18
CA HIS A 89 -20.04 12.49 18.50
C HIS A 89 -21.22 12.23 19.46
N LYS A 90 -22.44 12.02 18.95
CA LYS A 90 -23.59 11.68 19.79
C LYS A 90 -23.49 10.26 20.35
N GLU A 91 -23.04 9.32 19.53
CA GLU A 91 -22.92 7.89 19.87
C GLU A 91 -21.77 7.64 20.85
N ILE A 92 -20.66 8.39 20.70
CA ILE A 92 -19.51 8.29 21.61
C ILE A 92 -19.96 8.49 23.06
N LYS A 93 -20.79 9.51 23.33
CA LYS A 93 -21.24 9.79 24.70
C LYS A 93 -22.19 8.73 25.27
N SER A 94 -23.05 8.16 24.43
CA SER A 94 -23.99 7.13 24.88
C SER A 94 -23.32 5.77 25.09
N SER A 95 -22.22 5.50 24.38
CA SER A 95 -21.54 4.19 24.36
C SER A 95 -20.19 4.17 25.09
N GLU A 96 -19.72 5.30 25.63
CA GLU A 96 -18.39 5.42 26.24
C GLU A 96 -18.08 4.33 27.28
N ASN A 97 -19.02 4.05 28.19
CA ASN A 97 -18.82 3.02 29.22
C ASN A 97 -18.71 1.60 28.62
N GLU A 98 -19.46 1.33 27.56
CA GLU A 98 -19.44 0.06 26.84
C GLU A 98 -18.14 -0.08 26.05
N ASP A 99 -17.74 0.95 25.30
CA ASP A 99 -16.50 0.97 24.52
C ASP A 99 -15.28 0.79 25.45
N LEU A 100 -15.27 1.45 26.61
CA LEU A 100 -14.24 1.29 27.65
C LEU A 100 -14.20 -0.12 28.24
N LYS A 101 -15.35 -0.79 28.38
CA LYS A 101 -15.39 -2.19 28.81
C LYS A 101 -14.80 -3.08 27.73
N ASN A 102 -15.26 -2.94 26.49
CA ASN A 102 -14.88 -3.76 25.36
C ASN A 102 -13.37 -3.67 25.08
N ILE A 103 -12.78 -2.47 25.11
CA ILE A 103 -11.33 -2.29 24.91
C ILE A 103 -10.51 -2.90 26.06
N ARG A 104 -11.00 -2.86 27.31
CA ARG A 104 -10.34 -3.51 28.44
C ARG A 104 -10.35 -5.02 28.31
N ASP A 105 -11.47 -5.58 27.87
CA ASP A 105 -11.58 -7.02 27.64
C ASP A 105 -10.65 -7.46 26.49
N PHE A 106 -10.50 -6.63 25.45
CA PHE A 106 -9.51 -6.88 24.39
C PHE A 106 -8.07 -6.88 24.91
N HIS A 107 -7.70 -5.95 25.80
CA HIS A 107 -6.36 -5.95 26.41
C HIS A 107 -6.12 -7.15 27.33
N LYS A 108 -7.16 -7.67 28.00
CA LYS A 108 -7.05 -8.92 28.77
C LYS A 108 -6.81 -10.10 27.84
N TYR A 109 -7.53 -10.16 26.72
CA TYR A 109 -7.33 -11.18 25.70
C TYR A 109 -5.92 -11.14 25.11
N TYR A 110 -5.41 -9.96 24.75
CA TYR A 110 -4.04 -9.78 24.27
C TYR A 110 -3.00 -10.35 25.24
N ARG A 111 -3.15 -10.07 26.56
CA ARG A 111 -2.26 -10.63 27.59
C ARG A 111 -2.42 -12.14 27.74
N TYR A 112 -3.66 -12.63 27.77
CA TYR A 112 -3.97 -14.06 27.83
C TYR A 112 -3.29 -14.81 26.68
N ARG A 113 -3.44 -14.31 25.45
CA ARG A 113 -2.79 -14.89 24.27
C ARG A 113 -1.28 -14.87 24.39
N ARG A 114 -0.68 -13.75 24.81
CA ARG A 114 0.77 -13.65 25.05
C ARG A 114 1.27 -14.70 26.04
N ASP A 115 0.57 -14.88 27.15
CA ASP A 115 0.95 -15.83 28.19
C ASP A 115 0.83 -17.30 27.73
N LEU A 116 -0.10 -17.60 26.83
CA LEU A 116 -0.27 -18.93 26.25
C LEU A 116 0.74 -19.23 25.14
N GLU A 117 1.03 -18.26 24.27
CA GLU A 117 2.04 -18.43 23.23
C GLU A 117 3.45 -18.64 23.83
N LEU A 118 3.76 -17.96 24.94
CA LEU A 118 4.98 -18.24 25.71
C LEU A 118 5.05 -19.66 26.29
N LYS A 119 3.91 -20.36 26.38
CA LYS A 119 3.80 -21.73 26.90
C LYS A 119 3.54 -22.77 25.80
N ASP A 120 3.55 -22.36 24.53
CA ASP A 120 3.24 -23.21 23.38
C ASP A 120 1.89 -23.94 23.51
N GLN A 121 0.84 -23.20 23.90
CA GLN A 121 -0.51 -23.72 24.10
C GLN A 121 -1.49 -23.18 23.06
N SER A 122 -2.50 -23.97 22.70
CA SER A 122 -3.57 -23.54 21.82
C SER A 122 -4.30 -22.34 22.41
N VAL A 123 -4.52 -21.32 21.58
CA VAL A 123 -5.19 -20.08 21.97
C VAL A 123 -6.63 -20.08 21.45
N GLU A 124 -7.59 -19.74 22.29
CA GLU A 124 -8.96 -19.51 21.87
C GLU A 124 -9.06 -18.25 20.99
N SER A 125 -9.96 -18.25 20.00
CA SER A 125 -10.23 -17.03 19.23
C SER A 125 -10.83 -15.93 20.11
N TRP A 126 -10.73 -14.69 19.66
CA TRP A 126 -11.32 -13.54 20.36
C TRP A 126 -12.80 -13.75 20.65
N GLU A 127 -13.54 -14.25 19.66
CA GLU A 127 -14.98 -14.53 19.77
C GLU A 127 -15.26 -15.56 20.85
N PHE A 128 -14.49 -16.65 20.93
CA PHE A 128 -14.68 -17.66 21.96
C PHE A 128 -14.32 -17.13 23.36
N TYR A 129 -13.24 -16.35 23.47
CA TYR A 129 -12.82 -15.77 24.74
C TYR A 129 -13.89 -14.85 25.35
N VAL A 130 -14.58 -14.07 24.51
CA VAL A 130 -15.62 -13.14 24.94
C VAL A 130 -17.03 -13.73 24.95
N ALA A 131 -17.29 -14.82 24.21
CA ALA A 131 -18.60 -15.47 24.08
C ALA A 131 -19.20 -15.94 25.41
N ASN A 132 -18.39 -16.06 26.46
CA ASN A 132 -18.88 -16.28 27.82
C ASN A 132 -19.83 -15.17 28.34
N ASN A 133 -19.98 -14.05 27.61
CA ASN A 133 -20.89 -12.94 27.93
C ASN A 133 -21.94 -12.61 26.85
N GLY A 134 -22.12 -13.44 25.81
CA GLY A 134 -23.08 -13.22 24.72
C GLY A 134 -22.44 -12.71 23.42
N ASN A 135 -22.93 -11.59 22.87
CA ASN A 135 -22.51 -11.09 21.55
C ASN A 135 -21.02 -10.68 21.51
N VAL A 136 -20.34 -10.94 20.39
CA VAL A 136 -18.97 -10.47 20.13
C VAL A 136 -18.95 -8.95 20.22
N PRO A 137 -18.14 -8.36 21.14
CA PRO A 137 -18.14 -6.93 21.37
C PRO A 137 -17.54 -6.19 20.17
N VAL A 138 -18.20 -5.09 19.82
CA VAL A 138 -17.69 -4.12 18.84
C VAL A 138 -16.72 -3.18 19.55
N LEU A 139 -15.53 -3.00 18.99
CA LEU A 139 -14.55 -2.05 19.50
C LEU A 139 -14.74 -0.69 18.81
N GLU A 140 -14.65 0.39 19.55
CA GLU A 140 -14.61 1.72 18.93
C GLU A 140 -13.18 2.00 18.42
N LEU A 141 -13.08 2.49 17.18
CA LEU A 141 -11.83 2.55 16.43
C LEU A 141 -10.77 3.44 17.08
N ARG A 142 -11.17 4.61 17.59
CA ARG A 142 -10.23 5.56 18.19
C ARG A 142 -9.65 5.00 19.48
N TRP A 143 -10.47 4.34 20.30
CA TRP A 143 -10.02 3.64 21.49
C TRP A 143 -9.08 2.48 21.17
N PHE A 144 -9.32 1.76 20.07
CA PHE A 144 -8.44 0.71 19.59
C PHE A 144 -7.06 1.26 19.18
N PHE A 145 -6.99 2.34 18.39
CA PHE A 145 -5.71 2.90 17.93
C PHE A 145 -4.97 3.74 18.96
N ALA A 146 -5.67 4.32 19.93
CA ALA A 146 -5.11 5.19 20.97
C ALA A 146 -3.94 4.56 21.76
N LYS A 147 -3.89 3.24 21.87
CA LYS A 147 -2.86 2.49 22.62
C LYS A 147 -2.28 1.35 21.79
N THR A 148 -2.05 1.59 20.50
CA THR A 148 -1.54 0.57 19.59
C THR A 148 -0.32 1.07 18.82
N ASN A 149 0.73 0.27 18.76
CA ASN A 149 1.86 0.43 17.84
C ASN A 149 1.70 -0.53 16.67
N ILE A 150 1.91 -0.05 15.45
CA ILE A 150 1.65 -0.84 14.24
C ILE A 150 2.87 -0.79 13.31
N ASP A 151 3.45 -1.95 13.04
CA ASP A 151 4.55 -2.08 12.08
C ASP A 151 4.07 -2.00 10.61
N GLY A 152 2.89 -2.53 10.30
CA GLY A 152 2.29 -2.48 8.97
C GLY A 152 0.78 -2.40 9.01
N ILE A 153 0.19 -1.52 8.20
CA ILE A 153 -1.27 -1.42 8.02
C ILE A 153 -1.63 -1.49 6.54
N SER A 154 -2.65 -2.27 6.21
CA SER A 154 -3.25 -2.36 4.86
C SER A 154 -4.75 -2.06 4.94
N ILE A 155 -5.21 -1.08 4.16
CA ILE A 155 -6.63 -0.72 4.05
C ILE A 155 -7.17 -1.28 2.74
N ASN A 156 -8.12 -2.19 2.84
CA ASN A 156 -8.61 -3.01 1.75
C ASN A 156 -10.08 -2.72 1.46
N ARG A 157 -10.46 -2.80 0.18
CA ARG A 157 -11.87 -2.80 -0.28
C ARG A 157 -12.74 -1.62 0.19
N CYS A 158 -12.15 -0.49 0.58
CA CYS A 158 -12.90 0.71 0.94
C CYS A 158 -13.34 1.46 -0.31
N ASP A 159 -14.60 1.93 -0.30
CA ASP A 159 -14.99 2.99 -1.22
C ASP A 159 -14.44 4.37 -0.78
N ARG A 160 -14.62 5.40 -1.63
CA ARG A 160 -14.14 6.76 -1.34
C ARG A 160 -14.69 7.31 -0.02
N TYR A 161 -15.96 7.07 0.31
CA TYR A 161 -16.59 7.59 1.53
C TYR A 161 -16.06 6.86 2.77
N GLN A 162 -16.02 5.53 2.72
CA GLN A 162 -15.53 4.66 3.78
C GLN A 162 -14.05 4.90 4.06
N LEU A 163 -13.23 5.10 3.03
CA LEU A 163 -11.81 5.43 3.18
C LEU A 163 -11.64 6.73 3.95
N TRP A 164 -12.27 7.82 3.51
CA TRP A 164 -12.10 9.11 4.17
C TRP A 164 -12.64 9.12 5.60
N LYS A 165 -13.78 8.45 5.86
CA LYS A 165 -14.30 8.31 7.22
C LYS A 165 -13.32 7.55 8.13
N LEU A 166 -12.67 6.51 7.61
CA LEU A 166 -11.66 5.74 8.31
C LEU A 166 -10.39 6.56 8.58
N LEU A 167 -9.86 7.23 7.55
CA LEU A 167 -8.65 8.04 7.66
C LEU A 167 -8.84 9.22 8.61
N ASP A 168 -9.99 9.91 8.57
CA ASP A 168 -10.31 10.99 9.52
C ASP A 168 -10.30 10.48 10.97
N ALA A 169 -10.80 9.27 11.21
CA ALA A 169 -10.78 8.65 12.52
C ALA A 169 -9.35 8.24 12.94
N ILE A 170 -8.55 7.67 12.04
CA ILE A 170 -7.15 7.33 12.31
C ILE A 170 -6.31 8.59 12.58
N ASP A 171 -6.45 9.64 11.76
CA ASP A 171 -5.73 10.92 11.89
C ASP A 171 -6.08 11.68 13.17
N SER A 172 -7.28 11.43 13.71
CA SER A 172 -7.69 11.95 15.02
C SER A 172 -7.00 11.24 16.20
N THR A 173 -6.35 10.10 15.95
CA THR A 173 -5.54 9.39 16.94
C THR A 173 -4.05 9.70 16.77
N CYS A 174 -3.27 9.48 17.83
CA CYS A 174 -1.81 9.63 17.81
C CYS A 174 -1.10 8.29 17.57
N VAL A 175 -1.70 7.42 16.74
CA VAL A 175 -1.18 6.07 16.48
C VAL A 175 0.12 6.14 15.68
N ASN A 176 1.12 5.34 16.09
CA ASN A 176 2.37 5.22 15.37
C ASN A 176 2.29 4.07 14.37
N ILE A 177 2.43 4.39 13.08
CA ILE A 177 2.32 3.44 11.97
C ILE A 177 3.55 3.57 11.09
N ARG A 178 4.33 2.48 10.96
CA ARG A 178 5.58 2.48 10.19
C ARG A 178 5.37 2.30 8.69
N ARG A 179 4.62 1.27 8.27
CA ARG A 179 4.36 0.96 6.86
C ARG A 179 2.86 0.99 6.57
N LYS A 180 2.49 1.55 5.43
CA LYS A 180 1.09 1.75 5.04
C LYS A 180 0.87 1.30 3.59
N SER A 181 -0.20 0.56 3.34
CA SER A 181 -0.71 0.29 2.00
C SER A 181 -2.21 0.57 1.89
N LEU A 182 -2.64 1.01 0.72
CA LEU A 182 -4.04 1.14 0.34
C LEU A 182 -4.33 0.18 -0.80
N GLU A 183 -5.15 -0.82 -0.56
CA GLU A 183 -5.41 -1.93 -1.49
C GLU A 183 -6.91 -2.01 -1.79
N CYS A 184 -7.46 -0.89 -2.26
CA CYS A 184 -8.90 -0.76 -2.46
C CYS A 184 -9.34 -1.16 -3.87
N GLY A 185 -8.46 -1.11 -4.87
CA GLY A 185 -8.71 -1.62 -6.23
C GLY A 185 -10.04 -1.11 -6.79
N LYS A 186 -10.88 -2.03 -7.30
CA LYS A 186 -12.19 -1.74 -7.93
C LYS A 186 -13.20 -0.94 -7.10
N TYR A 187 -12.90 -0.65 -5.83
CA TYR A 187 -13.79 0.09 -4.94
C TYR A 187 -13.39 1.57 -4.80
N LEU A 188 -12.17 1.95 -5.17
CA LEU A 188 -11.63 3.28 -4.91
C LEU A 188 -11.24 4.00 -6.20
N GLN A 189 -11.80 5.18 -6.38
CA GLN A 189 -11.38 6.17 -7.37
C GLN A 189 -11.16 7.50 -6.66
N PHE A 190 -10.00 8.11 -6.89
CA PHE A 190 -9.71 9.46 -6.39
C PHE A 190 -10.28 10.52 -7.34
N GLU A 191 -10.90 11.52 -6.75
CA GLU A 191 -11.37 12.72 -7.44
C GLU A 191 -10.41 13.89 -7.22
N LEU A 192 -10.50 14.94 -8.04
CA LEU A 192 -9.63 16.12 -7.93
C LEU A 192 -9.67 16.76 -6.53
N GLU A 193 -10.84 16.74 -5.88
CA GLU A 193 -11.04 17.25 -4.52
C GLU A 193 -10.24 16.48 -3.46
N ASP A 194 -9.92 15.21 -3.73
CA ASP A 194 -9.20 14.35 -2.80
C ASP A 194 -7.72 14.72 -2.70
N VAL A 195 -7.14 15.35 -3.73
CA VAL A 195 -5.74 15.82 -3.72
C VAL A 195 -5.47 16.71 -2.50
N ALA A 196 -6.40 17.63 -2.20
CA ALA A 196 -6.30 18.49 -1.03
C ALA A 196 -6.47 17.74 0.30
N LYS A 197 -7.24 16.64 0.33
CA LYS A 197 -7.41 15.80 1.51
C LYS A 197 -6.18 14.94 1.77
N ILE A 198 -5.61 14.34 0.72
CA ILE A 198 -4.35 13.58 0.77
C ILE A 198 -3.25 14.45 1.38
N GLY A 199 -3.10 15.70 0.93
CA GLY A 199 -2.08 16.62 1.47
C GLY A 199 -2.28 16.98 2.96
N LYS A 200 -3.53 16.94 3.46
CA LYS A 200 -3.86 17.27 4.86
C LYS A 200 -3.82 16.08 5.81
N SER A 201 -4.04 14.87 5.31
CA SER A 201 -4.13 13.67 6.13
C SER A 201 -2.76 13.27 6.69
N LYS A 202 -2.67 13.09 8.01
CA LYS A 202 -1.42 12.66 8.67
C LYS A 202 -1.05 11.23 8.26
N PHE A 203 -2.06 10.38 8.07
CA PHE A 203 -1.91 9.03 7.57
C PHE A 203 -1.25 9.05 6.19
N MET A 204 -1.71 9.93 5.29
CA MET A 204 -1.20 10.03 3.92
C MET A 204 0.14 10.75 3.77
N GLN A 205 0.63 11.42 4.82
CA GLN A 205 1.80 12.29 4.70
C GLN A 205 3.14 11.57 4.55
N ASN A 206 3.29 10.36 5.08
CA ASN A 206 4.55 9.60 5.02
C ASN A 206 4.30 8.09 5.11
N GLY A 207 5.17 7.30 4.49
CA GLY A 207 5.24 5.84 4.70
C GLY A 207 4.18 5.01 3.96
N ILE A 208 3.54 5.57 2.92
CA ILE A 208 2.69 4.79 2.02
C ILE A 208 3.57 4.17 0.94
N SER A 209 3.74 2.84 1.02
CA SER A 209 4.54 2.09 0.06
C SER A 209 3.75 1.69 -1.18
N TYR A 210 2.43 1.51 -1.07
CA TYR A 210 1.61 0.97 -2.15
C TYR A 210 0.18 1.52 -2.14
N ILE A 211 -0.33 1.89 -3.32
CA ILE A 211 -1.72 2.31 -3.53
C ILE A 211 -2.30 1.60 -4.75
N ARG A 212 -3.42 0.89 -4.56
CA ARG A 212 -4.22 0.25 -5.60
C ARG A 212 -5.60 0.89 -5.72
N VAL A 213 -5.94 1.38 -6.90
CA VAL A 213 -7.19 2.08 -7.23
C VAL A 213 -7.85 1.50 -8.48
N GLU A 214 -9.15 1.74 -8.67
CA GLU A 214 -9.87 1.29 -9.86
C GLU A 214 -9.34 2.03 -11.08
N THR A 215 -9.32 3.36 -11.00
CA THR A 215 -8.79 4.25 -12.05
C THR A 215 -8.21 5.51 -11.42
N CYS A 216 -7.42 6.26 -12.18
CA CYS A 216 -6.79 7.50 -11.74
C CYS A 216 -7.09 8.63 -12.74
N PRO A 217 -8.26 9.29 -12.65
CA PRO A 217 -8.72 10.28 -13.64
C PRO A 217 -7.80 11.51 -13.78
N HIS A 218 -7.10 11.84 -12.69
CA HIS A 218 -6.25 13.01 -12.53
C HIS A 218 -4.83 12.59 -12.13
N PRO A 219 -4.09 11.86 -12.99
CA PRO A 219 -2.83 11.25 -12.57
C PRO A 219 -1.72 12.27 -12.36
N ILE A 220 -1.70 13.38 -13.12
CA ILE A 220 -0.72 14.45 -12.91
C ILE A 220 -0.91 15.07 -11.53
N GLU A 221 -2.14 15.35 -11.12
CA GLU A 221 -2.44 15.98 -9.85
C GLU A 221 -2.27 15.03 -8.67
N THR A 222 -2.55 13.73 -8.87
CA THR A 222 -2.57 12.73 -7.79
C THR A 222 -1.19 12.11 -7.55
N LEU A 223 -0.50 11.67 -8.61
CA LEU A 223 0.80 10.98 -8.46
C LEU A 223 1.94 11.97 -8.18
N ASN A 224 1.84 13.23 -8.65
CA ASN A 224 2.87 14.25 -8.35
C ASN A 224 2.76 14.84 -6.92
N ILE A 225 1.88 14.32 -6.06
CA ILE A 225 1.84 14.76 -4.66
C ILE A 225 3.20 14.42 -4.04
N PRO A 226 3.95 15.41 -3.50
CA PRO A 226 5.33 15.19 -3.07
C PRO A 226 5.50 14.02 -2.09
N ASN A 227 4.51 13.81 -1.23
CA ASN A 227 4.50 12.78 -0.20
C ASN A 227 4.30 11.35 -0.74
N LEU A 228 3.89 11.22 -2.01
CA LEU A 228 3.60 9.93 -2.67
C LEU A 228 4.57 9.63 -3.82
N LYS A 229 5.68 10.37 -3.93
CA LYS A 229 6.65 10.24 -5.03
C LYS A 229 7.23 8.82 -5.12
N ASP A 230 7.52 8.22 -3.97
CA ASP A 230 8.13 6.88 -3.86
C ASP A 230 7.09 5.78 -3.66
N THR A 231 5.80 6.11 -3.77
CA THR A 231 4.70 5.14 -3.63
C THR A 231 4.54 4.35 -4.92
N SER A 232 4.45 3.02 -4.82
CA SER A 232 4.08 2.17 -5.96
C SER A 232 2.58 2.24 -6.21
N TRP A 233 2.18 2.59 -7.43
CA TRP A 233 0.78 2.69 -7.82
C TRP A 233 0.33 1.49 -8.63
N SER A 234 -0.87 0.99 -8.39
CA SER A 234 -1.55 -0.01 -9.22
C SER A 234 -2.95 0.49 -9.61
N ILE A 235 -3.20 0.55 -10.91
CA ILE A 235 -4.43 1.07 -11.50
C ILE A 235 -5.16 -0.09 -12.17
N CYS A 236 -6.32 -0.49 -11.66
CA CYS A 236 -6.99 -1.69 -12.15
C CYS A 236 -7.51 -1.57 -13.59
N LYS A 237 -7.96 -0.38 -13.99
CA LYS A 237 -8.59 -0.14 -15.29
C LYS A 237 -8.10 1.13 -15.94
N LEU A 238 -7.76 0.98 -17.21
CA LEU A 238 -7.35 2.05 -18.10
C LEU A 238 -8.22 2.05 -19.37
N ASP A 239 -9.39 2.69 -19.26
CA ASP A 239 -10.39 2.73 -20.34
C ASP A 239 -10.38 4.05 -21.14
N ASN A 240 -9.54 5.02 -20.75
CA ASN A 240 -9.47 6.34 -21.38
C ASN A 240 -8.09 6.57 -22.00
N GLU A 241 -8.04 6.71 -23.33
CA GLU A 241 -6.80 6.92 -24.11
C GLU A 241 -6.02 8.16 -23.62
N ASN A 242 -6.72 9.23 -23.19
CA ASN A 242 -6.07 10.44 -22.69
C ASN A 242 -5.39 10.25 -21.32
N LEU A 243 -5.74 9.20 -20.58
CA LEU A 243 -5.21 8.95 -19.24
C LEU A 243 -3.75 8.49 -19.31
N MET A 244 -3.40 7.70 -20.33
CA MET A 244 -2.03 7.22 -20.55
C MET A 244 -1.02 8.34 -20.74
N ASN A 245 -1.35 9.31 -21.61
CA ASN A 245 -0.46 10.44 -21.87
C ASN A 245 -0.21 11.28 -20.61
N LYS A 246 -1.19 11.31 -19.69
CA LYS A 246 -1.05 11.99 -18.41
C LYS A 246 -0.29 11.16 -17.38
N LEU A 247 -0.42 9.82 -17.40
CA LEU A 247 0.34 8.91 -16.54
C LEU A 247 1.86 8.98 -16.80
N ILE A 248 2.28 9.08 -18.06
CA ILE A 248 3.71 9.22 -18.42
C ILE A 248 4.32 10.52 -17.86
N GLN A 249 3.49 11.57 -17.73
CA GLN A 249 3.90 12.88 -17.21
C GLN A 249 3.90 12.96 -15.68
N ALA A 250 3.24 12.01 -15.02
CA ALA A 250 3.27 11.91 -13.57
C ALA A 250 4.66 11.47 -13.09
N ALA A 251 5.04 11.91 -11.89
CA ALA A 251 6.24 11.45 -11.19
C ALA A 251 5.84 10.37 -10.20
N SER A 252 6.16 9.13 -10.51
CA SER A 252 6.02 8.00 -9.58
C SER A 252 7.24 7.09 -9.69
N GLY A 253 7.67 6.46 -8.61
CA GLY A 253 8.71 5.43 -8.72
C GLY A 253 8.27 4.27 -9.63
N TYR A 254 7.03 3.82 -9.46
CA TYR A 254 6.46 2.64 -10.13
C TYR A 254 4.97 2.84 -10.41
N VAL A 255 4.51 2.45 -11.60
CA VAL A 255 3.09 2.42 -11.96
C VAL A 255 2.76 1.10 -12.64
N SER A 256 1.83 0.34 -12.06
CA SER A 256 1.21 -0.80 -12.71
C SER A 256 -0.20 -0.52 -13.21
N VAL A 257 -0.58 -1.13 -14.34
CA VAL A 257 -1.93 -1.11 -14.89
C VAL A 257 -2.41 -2.54 -15.08
N ASP A 258 -3.51 -2.93 -14.44
CA ASP A 258 -3.92 -4.35 -14.43
C ASP A 258 -4.65 -4.76 -15.72
N LYS A 259 -5.48 -3.86 -16.29
CA LYS A 259 -6.28 -4.07 -17.51
C LYS A 259 -6.53 -2.75 -18.23
N GLY A 260 -6.66 -2.79 -19.55
CA GLY A 260 -7.03 -1.60 -20.31
C GLY A 260 -6.92 -1.72 -21.82
N LYS A 261 -7.03 -0.57 -22.47
CA LYS A 261 -6.89 -0.44 -23.92
C LYS A 261 -5.93 0.70 -24.24
N ILE A 262 -4.96 0.44 -25.10
CA ILE A 262 -4.04 1.48 -25.58
C ILE A 262 -3.85 1.36 -27.08
N LYS A 263 -3.46 2.47 -27.70
CA LYS A 263 -2.92 2.49 -29.05
C LYS A 263 -1.40 2.42 -28.95
N ILE A 264 -0.84 1.23 -29.13
CA ILE A 264 0.57 0.97 -28.78
C ILE A 264 1.56 1.83 -29.59
N PHE A 265 1.27 2.07 -30.88
CA PHE A 265 2.13 2.92 -31.70
C PHE A 265 1.95 4.39 -31.33
N GLU A 266 0.73 4.88 -31.11
CA GLU A 266 0.54 6.25 -30.60
C GLU A 266 1.24 6.45 -29.24
N PHE A 267 1.18 5.45 -28.35
CA PHE A 267 1.82 5.52 -27.04
C PHE A 267 3.35 5.64 -27.12
N ILE A 268 4.00 4.93 -28.07
CA ILE A 268 5.46 4.88 -28.21
C ILE A 268 6.00 5.95 -29.18
N GLU A 269 5.36 6.14 -30.33
CA GLU A 269 5.78 7.02 -31.44
C GLU A 269 5.25 8.47 -31.28
N ALA A 270 3.96 8.62 -30.96
CA ALA A 270 3.08 9.69 -31.47
C ALA A 270 3.75 10.77 -32.38
N SER A 271 3.90 10.44 -33.66
CA SER A 271 4.22 11.47 -34.64
C SER A 271 3.08 12.50 -34.71
N ASP A 272 3.38 13.77 -34.45
CA ASP A 272 2.44 14.88 -34.67
C ASP A 272 2.25 15.05 -36.19
N LYS A 273 1.21 14.42 -36.75
CA LYS A 273 0.78 14.70 -38.13
C LYS A 273 -0.16 15.91 -38.20
N ASN A 274 -0.67 16.41 -37.08
CA ASN A 274 -1.68 17.48 -37.05
C ASN A 274 -1.33 18.51 -35.96
N GLN A 275 -0.58 19.53 -36.37
CA GLN A 275 -0.20 20.73 -35.61
C GLN A 275 -1.25 21.26 -34.61
N SER A 276 -1.36 20.64 -33.44
CA SER A 276 -2.05 21.21 -32.30
C SER A 276 -1.22 20.96 -31.05
N ARG A 277 -0.27 21.89 -30.88
CA ARG A 277 0.40 22.32 -29.66
C ARG A 277 0.10 21.48 -28.41
N ASN A 278 1.10 20.69 -27.99
CA ASN A 278 1.49 20.35 -26.60
C ASN A 278 1.65 18.86 -26.24
N PHE A 279 1.76 17.93 -27.19
CA PHE A 279 2.06 16.54 -26.87
C PHE A 279 3.43 16.12 -27.43
N LYS A 280 4.44 16.07 -26.54
CA LYS A 280 5.66 15.26 -26.74
C LYS A 280 5.34 13.88 -26.13
N ASN A 281 5.90 12.75 -26.59
CA ASN A 281 5.40 11.39 -26.22
C ASN A 281 6.46 10.54 -25.51
N PHE A 282 6.19 9.29 -25.16
CA PHE A 282 7.07 8.43 -24.34
C PHE A 282 8.56 8.55 -24.73
N LEU A 283 8.97 8.12 -25.93
CA LEU A 283 10.38 8.19 -26.35
C LEU A 283 10.90 9.61 -26.66
N ARG A 284 10.00 10.59 -26.84
CA ARG A 284 10.33 11.99 -27.17
C ARG A 284 10.17 12.94 -25.98
N PHE A 285 9.76 12.43 -24.82
CA PHE A 285 9.57 13.21 -23.61
C PHE A 285 10.93 13.35 -22.93
N SER A 286 11.50 14.55 -23.07
CA SER A 286 12.69 14.95 -22.29
C SER A 286 12.52 14.90 -20.76
N LYS A 287 11.29 14.66 -20.26
CA LYS A 287 10.93 14.71 -18.84
C LYS A 287 9.97 13.58 -18.42
N ILE A 288 10.21 12.34 -18.84
CA ILE A 288 9.56 11.20 -18.19
C ILE A 288 10.08 11.16 -16.75
N LYS A 289 9.17 11.25 -15.78
CA LYS A 289 9.49 11.27 -14.36
C LYS A 289 9.26 9.92 -13.67
N THR A 290 8.57 9.00 -14.33
CA THR A 290 8.34 7.65 -13.82
C THR A 290 9.44 6.71 -14.30
N ASN A 291 9.96 5.90 -13.38
CA ASN A 291 11.10 5.03 -13.64
C ASN A 291 10.68 3.68 -14.21
N GLU A 292 9.54 3.16 -13.77
CA GLU A 292 9.06 1.83 -14.14
C GLU A 292 7.54 1.83 -14.40
N PHE A 293 7.16 1.23 -15.53
CA PHE A 293 5.80 0.94 -15.90
C PHE A 293 5.63 -0.57 -16.11
N TYR A 294 4.59 -1.13 -15.52
CA TYR A 294 4.16 -2.49 -15.79
C TYR A 294 2.70 -2.49 -16.20
N MET A 295 2.34 -3.11 -17.31
CA MET A 295 0.94 -3.21 -17.72
C MET A 295 0.63 -4.64 -18.09
N SER A 296 -0.37 -5.21 -17.43
CA SER A 296 -0.89 -6.53 -17.72
C SER A 296 -2.20 -6.43 -18.49
N ASP A 297 -2.53 -7.47 -19.27
CA ASP A 297 -3.82 -7.64 -19.95
C ASP A 297 -4.32 -6.38 -20.68
N ILE A 298 -3.42 -5.75 -21.45
CA ILE A 298 -3.73 -4.58 -22.27
C ILE A 298 -4.11 -5.04 -23.69
N ARG A 299 -5.17 -4.45 -24.24
CA ARG A 299 -5.56 -4.67 -25.64
C ARG A 299 -5.06 -3.52 -26.53
N ASN A 300 -4.50 -3.87 -27.69
CA ASN A 300 -4.20 -2.85 -28.69
C ASN A 300 -5.50 -2.42 -29.37
N VAL A 301 -5.80 -1.13 -29.46
CA VAL A 301 -7.00 -0.65 -30.18
C VAL A 301 -6.71 -0.21 -31.61
N GLU A 302 -5.45 -0.14 -32.03
CA GLU A 302 -5.07 0.08 -33.43
C GLU A 302 -5.06 -1.23 -34.23
N GLY A 303 -5.23 -1.13 -35.54
CA GLY A 303 -5.25 -2.27 -36.47
C GLY A 303 -4.00 -3.16 -36.41
N VAL A 304 -4.00 -4.21 -37.25
CA VAL A 304 -3.04 -5.33 -37.30
C VAL A 304 -1.67 -5.03 -36.65
N TRP A 305 -1.49 -5.52 -35.42
CA TRP A 305 -0.24 -5.49 -34.69
C TRP A 305 0.66 -6.64 -35.14
N SER A 306 1.95 -6.37 -35.35
CA SER A 306 2.96 -7.40 -35.58
C SER A 306 4.34 -6.92 -35.10
N TRP A 307 5.23 -7.88 -34.83
CA TRP A 307 6.63 -7.56 -34.52
C TRP A 307 7.32 -6.77 -35.64
N ASP A 308 6.97 -7.03 -36.90
CA ASP A 308 7.51 -6.32 -38.06
C ASP A 308 6.98 -4.88 -38.13
N ALA A 309 5.70 -4.66 -37.81
CA ALA A 309 5.12 -3.32 -37.73
C ALA A 309 5.79 -2.50 -36.62
N PHE A 310 6.07 -3.13 -35.46
CA PHE A 310 6.80 -2.48 -34.36
C PHE A 310 8.25 -2.14 -34.71
N ASN A 311 8.98 -3.06 -35.35
CA ASN A 311 10.33 -2.80 -35.85
C ASN A 311 10.35 -1.67 -36.88
N THR A 312 9.39 -1.66 -37.81
CA THR A 312 9.28 -0.62 -38.84
C THR A 312 9.03 0.76 -38.22
N MET A 313 8.20 0.83 -37.18
CA MET A 313 7.99 2.07 -36.41
C MET A 313 9.29 2.55 -35.74
N LEU A 314 10.03 1.66 -35.06
CA LEU A 314 11.31 2.01 -34.43
C LEU A 314 12.38 2.43 -35.46
N ASP A 315 12.41 1.79 -36.63
CA ASP A 315 13.29 2.17 -37.74
C ASP A 315 12.99 3.58 -38.25
N GLY A 316 11.72 3.99 -38.26
CA GLY A 316 11.29 5.35 -38.59
C GLY A 316 11.86 6.41 -37.64
N LEU A 317 12.11 6.04 -36.38
CA LEU A 317 12.64 6.91 -35.33
C LEU A 317 14.18 7.02 -35.32
N LYS A 318 14.91 6.21 -36.10
CA LYS A 318 16.38 6.29 -36.20
C LYS A 318 16.90 7.66 -36.64
N LYS A 319 16.07 8.43 -37.34
CA LYS A 319 16.38 9.81 -37.76
C LYS A 319 16.51 10.78 -36.58
N ASP A 320 15.98 10.42 -35.41
CA ASP A 320 15.94 11.23 -34.20
C ASP A 320 17.00 10.81 -33.16
N GLU A 321 18.12 10.22 -33.60
CA GLU A 321 19.21 9.70 -32.75
C GLU A 321 18.77 8.56 -31.81
N ILE A 322 17.64 7.92 -32.09
CA ILE A 322 17.15 6.76 -31.34
C ILE A 322 17.77 5.49 -31.94
N THR A 323 18.41 4.68 -31.10
CA THR A 323 18.95 3.36 -31.50
C THR A 323 18.30 2.27 -30.65
N TYR A 324 18.16 1.06 -31.21
CA TYR A 324 17.60 -0.06 -30.46
C TYR A 324 18.24 -1.40 -30.82
N THR A 325 18.21 -2.33 -29.87
CA THR A 325 18.55 -3.74 -30.06
C THR A 325 17.41 -4.61 -29.59
N VAL A 326 17.17 -5.72 -30.30
CA VAL A 326 16.11 -6.69 -29.98
C VAL A 326 16.74 -7.99 -29.52
N SER A 327 16.19 -8.57 -28.46
CA SER A 327 16.44 -9.94 -28.05
C SER A 327 15.12 -10.69 -27.95
N ASP A 328 15.03 -11.83 -28.62
CA ASP A 328 13.92 -12.74 -28.43
C ASP A 328 14.08 -13.43 -27.07
N GLN A 329 13.00 -13.46 -26.29
CA GLN A 329 12.94 -14.21 -25.05
C GLN A 329 12.00 -15.39 -25.28
N SER A 330 12.57 -16.59 -25.30
CA SER A 330 11.78 -17.82 -25.25
C SER A 330 11.62 -18.20 -23.79
N ASP A 331 10.40 -18.13 -23.27
CA ASP A 331 10.13 -18.72 -21.97
C ASP A 331 10.04 -20.25 -22.15
N GLU A 332 11.09 -20.96 -21.71
CA GLU A 332 11.13 -22.43 -21.77
C GLU A 332 9.97 -23.07 -20.98
N ASN A 333 9.37 -22.34 -20.04
CA ASN A 333 8.27 -22.81 -19.20
C ASN A 333 6.89 -22.53 -19.78
N ASN A 334 6.76 -21.65 -20.78
CA ASN A 334 5.48 -21.36 -21.42
C ASN A 334 5.63 -21.13 -22.95
N PRO A 335 5.60 -22.20 -23.76
CA PRO A 335 5.76 -22.10 -25.22
C PRO A 335 4.62 -21.36 -25.94
N GLN A 336 3.55 -20.98 -25.23
CA GLN A 336 2.43 -20.16 -25.74
C GLN A 336 2.63 -18.64 -25.49
N LEU A 337 3.73 -18.25 -24.86
CA LEU A 337 4.11 -16.84 -24.77
C LEU A 337 5.25 -16.55 -25.75
N VAL A 338 5.04 -15.58 -26.63
CA VAL A 338 6.12 -15.02 -27.45
C VAL A 338 6.47 -13.66 -26.88
N SER A 339 7.70 -13.51 -26.36
CA SER A 339 8.17 -12.24 -25.81
C SER A 339 9.39 -11.71 -26.55
N LYS A 340 9.42 -10.38 -26.70
CA LYS A 340 10.56 -9.64 -27.25
C LYS A 340 10.93 -8.50 -26.32
N SER A 341 12.22 -8.38 -26.07
CA SER A 341 12.78 -7.28 -25.29
C SER A 341 13.56 -6.34 -26.20
N TYR A 342 13.26 -5.05 -26.07
CA TYR A 342 13.84 -3.95 -26.83
C TYR A 342 14.62 -3.06 -25.88
N ARG A 343 15.92 -2.93 -26.11
CA ARG A 343 16.75 -1.94 -25.43
C ARG A 343 16.86 -0.72 -26.34
N ILE A 344 16.28 0.40 -25.93
CA ILE A 344 16.15 1.62 -26.73
C ILE A 344 16.96 2.75 -26.09
N LYS A 345 17.91 3.31 -26.84
CA LYS A 345 18.70 4.46 -26.41
C LYS A 345 18.15 5.72 -27.06
N THR A 346 17.81 6.68 -26.22
CA THR A 346 17.45 8.06 -26.60
C THR A 346 18.57 9.01 -26.14
N PRO A 347 18.64 10.27 -26.62
CA PRO A 347 19.73 11.19 -26.25
C PRO A 347 19.95 11.39 -24.75
N ASN A 348 18.89 11.26 -23.94
CA ASN A 348 18.94 11.55 -22.50
C ASN A 348 18.74 10.32 -21.60
N LYS A 349 18.26 9.19 -22.15
CA LYS A 349 17.86 8.01 -21.37
C LYS A 349 18.02 6.70 -22.15
N GLU A 350 18.32 5.63 -21.43
CA GLU A 350 18.25 4.26 -21.95
C GLU A 350 17.03 3.55 -21.37
N TRP A 351 16.23 2.93 -22.22
CA TRP A 351 14.98 2.27 -21.85
C TRP A 351 15.04 0.78 -22.17
N SER A 352 14.44 -0.05 -21.32
CA SER A 352 14.11 -1.44 -21.63
C SER A 352 12.60 -1.56 -21.79
N ILE A 353 12.14 -1.98 -22.96
CA ILE A 353 10.74 -2.29 -23.24
C ILE A 353 10.62 -3.79 -23.51
N SER A 354 9.91 -4.51 -22.65
CA SER A 354 9.60 -5.93 -22.85
C SER A 354 8.13 -6.05 -23.22
N LEU A 355 7.85 -6.77 -24.31
CA LEU A 355 6.51 -7.02 -24.82
C LEU A 355 6.27 -8.52 -24.85
N GLU A 356 5.15 -8.95 -24.25
CA GLU A 356 4.75 -10.36 -24.21
C GLU A 356 3.36 -10.52 -24.84
N LEU A 357 3.22 -11.48 -25.74
CA LEU A 357 1.97 -11.76 -26.45
C LEU A 357 1.40 -13.11 -26.00
N GLU A 358 0.13 -13.13 -25.58
CA GLU A 358 -0.59 -14.38 -25.34
C GLU A 358 -1.06 -14.95 -26.69
N THR A 359 -0.53 -16.11 -27.10
CA THR A 359 -0.81 -16.67 -28.44
C THR A 359 -2.17 -17.35 -28.57
N ASP A 360 -2.92 -17.53 -27.47
CA ASP A 360 -4.17 -18.30 -27.46
C ASP A 360 -5.36 -17.64 -28.20
N GLN A 361 -5.17 -16.45 -28.80
CA GLN A 361 -6.22 -15.74 -29.56
C GLN A 361 -5.83 -15.39 -31.01
N LEU A 362 -4.79 -16.03 -31.57
CA LEU A 362 -4.36 -15.77 -32.96
C LEU A 362 -5.39 -16.18 -34.04
N ASP A 363 -6.42 -16.95 -33.68
CA ASP A 363 -7.40 -17.51 -34.63
C ASP A 363 -8.68 -16.65 -34.83
N ASP A 364 -8.86 -15.56 -34.07
CA ASP A 364 -9.98 -14.62 -34.27
C ASP A 364 -9.49 -13.23 -34.69
N PRO A 365 -9.55 -12.89 -36.00
CA PRO A 365 -9.06 -11.60 -36.50
C PRO A 365 -9.90 -10.39 -36.01
N GLU A 366 -11.06 -10.60 -35.37
CA GLU A 366 -11.84 -9.52 -34.77
C GLU A 366 -11.39 -9.17 -33.34
N ILE A 367 -10.61 -10.03 -32.68
CA ILE A 367 -10.14 -9.81 -31.31
C ILE A 367 -8.68 -9.37 -31.34
N SER A 368 -8.45 -8.07 -31.14
CA SER A 368 -7.10 -7.54 -31.01
C SER A 368 -6.33 -8.25 -29.87
N PRO A 369 -5.06 -8.64 -30.09
CA PRO A 369 -4.32 -9.45 -29.14
C PRO A 369 -4.10 -8.70 -27.82
N LYS A 370 -4.11 -9.49 -26.75
CA LYS A 370 -3.70 -9.04 -25.42
C LYS A 370 -2.20 -9.12 -25.30
N PHE A 371 -1.62 -8.13 -24.63
CA PHE A 371 -0.20 -8.12 -24.35
C PHE A 371 0.10 -7.61 -22.94
N GLN A 372 1.29 -7.97 -22.48
CA GLN A 372 1.93 -7.38 -21.32
C GLN A 372 3.07 -6.48 -21.80
N ILE A 373 3.27 -5.35 -21.12
CA ILE A 373 4.34 -4.42 -21.43
C ILE A 373 5.03 -3.96 -20.13
N THR A 374 6.35 -4.11 -20.10
CA THR A 374 7.21 -3.60 -19.03
C THR A 374 8.13 -2.55 -19.62
N ILE A 375 8.21 -1.37 -18.99
CA ILE A 375 9.07 -0.28 -19.45
C ILE A 375 9.85 0.33 -18.30
N ASN A 376 11.19 0.20 -18.36
CA ASN A 376 12.07 0.58 -17.28
C ASN A 376 13.19 1.50 -17.78
N ASP A 377 13.47 2.57 -17.04
CA ASP A 377 14.67 3.40 -17.23
C ASP A 377 15.91 2.62 -16.77
N GLN A 378 16.95 2.58 -17.61
CA GLN A 378 18.22 1.90 -17.41
C GLN A 378 19.40 2.87 -17.32
N THR A 379 19.13 4.18 -17.31
CA THR A 379 20.17 5.20 -17.25
C THR A 379 20.95 5.06 -15.94
N ARG A 380 22.23 4.70 -16.05
CA ARG A 380 23.12 4.64 -14.88
C ARG A 380 23.34 6.05 -14.35
N GLU A 381 23.02 6.29 -13.09
CA GLU A 381 23.46 7.50 -12.39
C GLU A 381 24.99 7.48 -12.35
N GLU A 382 25.64 8.33 -13.14
CA GLU A 382 27.05 8.62 -12.93
C GLU A 382 27.18 9.30 -11.56
N PRO A 383 28.07 8.84 -10.67
CA PRO A 383 28.26 9.50 -9.38
C PRO A 383 28.66 10.95 -9.65
N GLU A 384 27.90 11.88 -9.07
CA GLU A 384 28.22 13.30 -9.06
C GLU A 384 29.68 13.43 -8.59
N GLN A 385 30.56 13.86 -9.49
CA GLN A 385 31.92 14.22 -9.12
C GLN A 385 31.81 15.43 -8.20
N ASP A 386 32.03 15.19 -6.91
CA ASP A 386 32.25 16.23 -5.90
C ASP A 386 33.23 17.27 -6.45
N GLN A 387 32.70 18.44 -6.80
CA GLN A 387 33.54 19.62 -7.00
C GLN A 387 34.05 20.06 -5.64
N GLN A 388 35.25 19.57 -5.28
CA GLN A 388 36.02 20.14 -4.18
C GLN A 388 36.34 21.61 -4.48
N PRO A 389 36.16 22.55 -3.53
CA PRO A 389 36.61 23.92 -3.70
C PRO A 389 38.14 23.99 -3.63
N GLN A 390 38.76 24.69 -4.58
CA GLN A 390 40.16 25.10 -4.51
C GLN A 390 40.38 26.08 -3.36
N GLU A 391 41.21 25.70 -2.38
CA GLU A 391 41.88 26.64 -1.49
C GLU A 391 43.41 26.57 -1.67
N GLN A 392 44.05 27.69 -1.36
CA GLN A 392 45.33 28.17 -1.84
C GLN A 392 46.55 27.47 -1.19
N GLN A 393 47.65 27.44 -1.95
CA GLN A 393 48.99 27.08 -1.50
C GLN A 393 49.56 28.09 -0.49
N GLN A 394 50.24 27.60 0.58
CA GLN A 394 51.57 28.06 1.01
C GLN A 394 52.25 27.14 2.06
N ASN A 395 53.40 26.56 1.63
CA ASN A 395 54.69 26.23 2.32
C ASN A 395 54.76 25.44 3.65
N GLN A 396 55.41 24.25 3.64
CA GLN A 396 56.78 23.89 4.15
C GLN A 396 56.81 23.67 5.70
N ASP A 397 57.35 22.60 6.32
CA ASP A 397 58.50 21.74 6.07
C ASP A 397 58.44 20.40 6.87
N GLU A 398 59.21 19.41 6.37
CA GLU A 398 59.99 18.33 7.02
C GLU A 398 59.38 17.21 7.92
N ALA A 399 59.86 16.00 7.61
CA ALA A 399 59.58 14.64 8.11
C ALA A 399 60.28 14.33 9.47
N PRO A 400 60.24 13.11 10.11
CA PRO A 400 59.97 11.78 9.54
C PRO A 400 59.14 10.76 10.37
N GLN A 401 58.85 9.63 9.71
CA GLN A 401 58.19 8.40 10.19
C GLN A 401 58.93 7.70 11.36
N PRO A 402 58.31 6.67 11.98
CA PRO A 402 58.60 5.30 11.51
C PRO A 402 57.42 4.31 11.49
N GLU A 403 57.47 3.44 10.47
CA GLU A 403 57.33 1.97 10.48
C GLU A 403 56.10 1.21 11.03
N GLN A 404 55.48 0.51 10.07
CA GLN A 404 55.17 -0.93 10.01
C GLN A 404 54.04 -1.54 10.86
N GLY A 405 53.15 -2.24 10.14
CA GLY A 405 52.18 -3.20 10.67
C GLY A 405 51.25 -3.69 9.56
N GLN A 406 51.73 -4.64 8.76
CA GLN A 406 50.92 -5.39 7.79
C GLN A 406 49.94 -6.31 8.53
N GLU A 407 48.70 -6.41 8.06
CA GLU A 407 47.94 -7.66 8.12
C GLU A 407 46.90 -7.70 7.00
N GLN A 408 47.04 -8.73 6.16
CA GLN A 408 46.09 -9.12 5.12
C GLN A 408 45.00 -9.98 5.75
N GLY A 409 43.74 -9.73 5.40
CA GLY A 409 42.62 -10.59 5.74
C GLY A 409 41.54 -10.47 4.68
N GLN A 410 41.52 -11.41 3.74
CA GLN A 410 40.44 -11.62 2.78
C GLN A 410 39.22 -12.18 3.51
N GLU A 411 38.06 -11.54 3.40
CA GLU A 411 36.78 -12.19 3.69
C GLU A 411 35.84 -12.07 2.48
N ASN A 412 35.50 -13.24 1.95
CA ASN A 412 34.56 -13.46 0.86
C ASN A 412 33.15 -13.08 1.30
N GLN A 413 32.49 -12.20 0.53
CA GLN A 413 31.03 -12.06 0.58
C GLN A 413 30.40 -13.09 -0.36
N GLU A 414 29.86 -14.17 0.19
CA GLU A 414 28.88 -15.03 -0.49
C GLU A 414 27.53 -14.29 -0.56
N GLN A 415 27.20 -13.73 -1.72
CA GLN A 415 25.85 -13.30 -2.03
C GLN A 415 25.01 -14.55 -2.38
N ARG A 416 24.09 -14.93 -1.50
CA ARG A 416 23.03 -15.90 -1.81
C ARG A 416 21.95 -15.19 -2.64
N ASN A 417 21.85 -15.57 -3.90
CA ASN A 417 20.69 -15.35 -4.75
C ASN A 417 19.45 -15.98 -4.10
N ILE A 418 18.41 -15.18 -3.86
CA ILE A 418 17.04 -15.67 -3.64
C ILE A 418 16.25 -15.24 -4.88
N GLN A 419 15.97 -16.20 -5.76
CA GLN A 419 14.96 -16.08 -6.81
C GLN A 419 13.57 -16.09 -6.16
N PRO A 420 12.61 -15.26 -6.59
CA PRO A 420 11.21 -15.44 -6.24
C PRO A 420 10.60 -16.49 -7.17
N GLU A 421 10.13 -17.60 -6.58
CA GLU A 421 9.36 -18.62 -7.30
C GLU A 421 8.03 -18.04 -7.78
N HIS A 422 7.80 -18.15 -9.09
CA HIS A 422 6.49 -18.01 -9.72
C HIS A 422 5.56 -19.11 -9.24
N ASN A 423 4.41 -18.73 -8.67
CA ASN A 423 3.28 -19.64 -8.50
C ASN A 423 2.14 -19.16 -9.42
N GLN A 424 1.87 -19.96 -10.45
CA GLN A 424 0.84 -19.73 -11.45
C GLN A 424 -0.57 -19.96 -10.88
N ASN A 425 -1.49 -19.09 -11.26
CA ASN A 425 -2.94 -19.30 -11.39
C ASN A 425 -3.57 -20.47 -10.61
N GLN A 426 -3.83 -20.24 -9.32
CA GLN A 426 -5.04 -20.74 -8.67
C GLN A 426 -5.73 -19.53 -8.02
N PRO A 427 -7.07 -19.35 -8.19
CA PRO A 427 -7.77 -18.36 -7.40
C PRO A 427 -7.53 -18.70 -5.92
N ARG A 428 -7.14 -17.71 -5.11
CA ARG A 428 -7.04 -17.92 -3.66
C ARG A 428 -8.41 -18.42 -3.19
N GLU A 429 -8.47 -19.41 -2.31
CA GLU A 429 -9.75 -19.97 -1.84
C GLU A 429 -10.70 -18.87 -1.31
N ASP A 430 -10.14 -17.77 -0.80
CA ASP A 430 -10.84 -16.54 -0.41
C ASP A 430 -11.62 -15.84 -1.55
N GLU A 431 -11.15 -15.89 -2.80
CA GLU A 431 -11.84 -15.31 -3.97
C GLU A 431 -13.02 -16.18 -4.42
N ILE A 432 -12.89 -17.50 -4.33
CA ILE A 432 -13.95 -18.47 -4.66
C ILE A 432 -15.11 -18.37 -3.66
N ILE A 433 -14.81 -18.12 -2.39
CA ILE A 433 -15.82 -17.98 -1.33
C ILE A 433 -16.59 -16.67 -1.48
N VAL A 434 -15.90 -15.56 -1.79
CA VAL A 434 -16.54 -14.25 -1.98
C VAL A 434 -17.39 -14.22 -3.25
N GLU A 435 -16.96 -14.84 -4.35
CA GLU A 435 -17.78 -14.97 -5.57
C GLU A 435 -19.00 -15.89 -5.36
N ARG A 436 -18.88 -16.99 -4.61
CA ARG A 436 -20.04 -17.83 -4.23
C ARG A 436 -21.04 -17.09 -3.34
N LEU A 437 -20.57 -16.22 -2.45
CA LEU A 437 -21.41 -15.39 -1.58
C LEU A 437 -22.10 -14.24 -2.36
N GLN A 438 -21.53 -13.78 -3.47
CA GLN A 438 -22.18 -12.81 -4.36
C GLN A 438 -23.26 -13.49 -5.23
N GLN A 439 -22.99 -14.68 -5.77
CA GLN A 439 -23.97 -15.40 -6.60
C GLN A 439 -25.17 -15.96 -5.83
N GLN A 440 -25.03 -16.26 -4.52
CA GLN A 440 -26.16 -16.72 -3.71
C GLN A 440 -27.05 -15.59 -3.19
N ASN A 441 -26.54 -14.36 -3.04
CA ASN A 441 -27.31 -13.22 -2.51
C ASN A 441 -28.15 -12.48 -3.56
N GLU A 442 -27.89 -12.66 -4.86
CA GLU A 442 -28.77 -12.13 -5.92
C GLU A 442 -30.14 -12.82 -5.96
N ASN A 443 -30.30 -13.96 -5.27
CA ASN A 443 -31.53 -14.77 -5.29
C ASN A 443 -32.43 -14.68 -4.04
N GLU A 444 -32.08 -13.95 -2.97
CA GLU A 444 -32.92 -13.90 -1.76
C GLU A 444 -33.23 -12.48 -1.29
N GLN A 445 -34.42 -12.00 -1.66
CA GLN A 445 -35.05 -10.80 -1.10
C GLN A 445 -35.77 -11.14 0.23
N ALA A 446 -35.16 -10.83 1.38
CA ALA A 446 -35.77 -10.25 2.61
C ALA A 446 -35.02 -10.65 3.91
N PRO A 447 -34.97 -9.77 4.93
CA PRO A 447 -34.02 -9.88 6.04
C PRO A 447 -34.60 -10.66 7.23
N ASN A 448 -33.79 -11.55 7.81
CA ASN A 448 -34.06 -12.12 9.13
C ASN A 448 -32.77 -12.06 9.95
N GLU A 449 -32.72 -11.18 10.95
CA GLU A 449 -31.52 -10.80 11.71
C GLU A 449 -30.79 -11.98 12.38
N ASN A 450 -31.48 -13.10 12.63
CA ASN A 450 -30.88 -14.29 13.23
C ASN A 450 -30.09 -15.16 12.24
N ARG A 451 -30.35 -15.09 10.92
CA ARG A 451 -29.56 -15.86 9.94
C ARG A 451 -28.16 -15.28 9.70
N PHE A 452 -27.98 -13.99 9.98
CA PHE A 452 -26.69 -13.32 9.86
C PHE A 452 -25.66 -13.88 10.86
N LEU A 453 -26.07 -14.16 12.10
CA LEU A 453 -25.18 -14.75 13.10
C LEU A 453 -24.78 -16.20 12.76
N ASP A 454 -25.72 -17.00 12.24
CA ASP A 454 -25.43 -18.37 11.83
C ASP A 454 -24.50 -18.41 10.61
N TYR A 455 -24.70 -17.52 9.64
CA TYR A 455 -23.79 -17.37 8.50
C TYR A 455 -22.41 -16.84 8.94
N PHE A 456 -22.37 -15.90 9.89
CA PHE A 456 -21.14 -15.33 10.44
C PHE A 456 -20.32 -16.37 11.21
N LEU A 457 -20.96 -17.18 12.05
CA LEU A 457 -20.33 -18.30 12.73
C LEU A 457 -19.83 -19.35 11.75
N GLN A 458 -20.57 -19.63 10.67
CA GLN A 458 -20.11 -20.54 9.62
C GLN A 458 -18.89 -20.00 8.86
N VAL A 459 -18.86 -18.71 8.54
CA VAL A 459 -17.71 -18.08 7.86
C VAL A 459 -16.48 -18.02 8.77
N ILE A 460 -16.64 -17.68 10.06
CA ILE A 460 -15.52 -17.70 11.02
C ILE A 460 -15.02 -19.12 11.26
N THR A 461 -15.91 -20.09 11.44
CA THR A 461 -15.52 -21.51 11.66
C THR A 461 -14.84 -22.11 10.44
N PHE A 462 -15.22 -21.66 9.24
CA PHE A 462 -14.58 -22.06 7.99
C PHE A 462 -13.18 -21.44 7.85
N LEU A 463 -13.03 -20.15 8.15
CA LEU A 463 -11.75 -19.42 8.09
C LEU A 463 -10.78 -19.76 9.21
N SER A 464 -11.22 -20.40 10.29
CA SER A 464 -10.35 -20.84 11.40
C SER A 464 -9.92 -22.31 11.29
N ARG A 465 -10.32 -23.02 10.24
CA ARG A 465 -10.02 -24.46 10.03
C ARG A 465 -9.11 -24.73 8.83
N ASN A 466 -8.90 -23.75 7.98
CA ASN A 466 -7.89 -23.70 6.92
C ASN A 466 -6.86 -22.63 7.27
#